data_AF-A0AAE2Y8J4-F1
#
_entry.id   AF-A0AAE2Y8J4-F1
#
_cell.length_a   1.000
_cell.length_b   1.000
_cell.length_c   1.000
_cell.angle_alpha   90.00
_cell.angle_beta   90.00
_cell.angle_gamma   90.00
#
_symmetry.space_group_name_H-M   'P 1'
#
loop_
_entity.id
_entity.type
_entity.pdbx_description
1 polymer ?
#
loop_
_entity_poly.entity_id
_entity_poly.type
_entity_poly.pdbx_seq_one_letter_code
_entity_poly.pdbx_strand_id
1 'polypeptide(L)'
;MIRIKESFGILHVSEDLSLIINGFRLAPSYRTLEDLIPVLYNIDYLQDLPKSTALYSMYRGFSLEAHSTIFKNKRVRFDITIMADIELG
;
A
#
# COMPACT_ATOMS: atom_id res chain seq x y z
N MET A 1 9.93 19.38 16.35
CA MET A 1 8.53 18.93 16.22
C MET A 1 8.09 19.16 14.78
N ILE A 2 7.60 18.14 14.07
CA ILE A 2 7.03 18.29 12.72
C ILE A 2 5.52 18.18 12.87
N ARG A 3 4.78 19.18 12.41
CA ARG A 3 3.31 19.18 12.41
C ARG A 3 2.87 19.22 10.95
N ILE A 4 2.36 18.09 10.45
CA ILE A 4 1.87 17.96 9.07
C ILE A 4 0.35 18.08 9.17
N LYS A 5 -0.24 19.08 8.52
CA LYS A 5 -1.68 19.34 8.57
C LYS A 5 -2.19 19.55 7.16
N GLU A 6 -2.20 18.50 6.33
CA GLU A 6 -2.70 18.59 4.95
C GLU A 6 -3.39 17.33 4.46
N SER A 7 -4.29 17.54 3.51
CA SER A 7 -5.06 16.54 2.78
C SER A 7 -4.16 15.87 1.74
N PHE A 8 -4.21 14.54 1.64
CA PHE A 8 -3.57 13.78 0.54
C PHE A 8 -4.23 14.05 -0.82
N GLY A 9 -5.25 14.91 -0.86
CA GLY A 9 -6.11 15.11 -2.01
C GLY A 9 -7.19 14.05 -2.07
N ILE A 10 -7.66 13.76 -3.28
CA ILE A 10 -8.68 12.73 -3.51
C ILE A 10 -7.96 11.41 -3.80
N LEU A 11 -8.25 10.41 -2.97
CA LEU A 11 -7.79 9.04 -3.14
C LEU A 11 -8.88 8.24 -3.86
N HIS A 12 -8.53 7.66 -5.00
CA HIS A 12 -9.37 6.66 -5.67
C HIS A 12 -8.68 5.31 -5.57
N VAL A 13 -9.36 4.37 -4.93
CA VAL A 13 -8.92 2.98 -4.79
C VAL A 13 -9.76 2.13 -5.73
N SER A 14 -9.11 1.42 -6.63
CA SER A 14 -9.74 0.50 -7.57
C SER A 14 -9.84 -0.90 -6.99
N GLU A 15 -10.74 -1.73 -7.54
CA GLU A 15 -10.89 -3.14 -7.17
C GLU A 15 -9.62 -3.97 -7.41
N ASP A 16 -8.79 -3.59 -8.39
CA ASP A 16 -7.49 -4.20 -8.68
C ASP A 16 -6.36 -3.78 -7.71
N LEU A 17 -6.73 -3.23 -6.54
CA LEU A 17 -5.85 -2.64 -5.52
C LEU A 17 -5.04 -1.45 -6.02
N SER A 18 -5.41 -0.85 -7.15
CA SER A 18 -4.71 0.33 -7.67
C SER A 18 -5.08 1.61 -6.95
N LEU A 19 -4.10 2.50 -6.78
CA LEU A 19 -4.28 3.80 -6.16
C LEU A 19 -4.03 4.92 -7.17
N ILE A 20 -5.00 5.83 -7.25
CA ILE A 20 -4.90 7.09 -7.96
C ILE A 20 -5.01 8.22 -6.94
N ILE A 21 -4.08 9.17 -6.99
CA ILE A 21 -4.06 10.35 -6.13
C ILE A 21 -4.11 11.60 -7.02
N ASN A 22 -5.15 12.42 -6.85
CA ASN A 22 -5.35 13.64 -7.66
C ASN A 22 -5.25 13.40 -9.18
N GLY A 23 -5.78 12.26 -9.65
CA GLY A 23 -5.73 11.87 -11.06
C GLY A 23 -4.45 11.16 -11.52
N PHE A 24 -3.43 11.06 -10.66
CA PHE A 24 -2.18 10.35 -10.97
C PHE A 24 -2.20 8.93 -10.44
N ARG A 25 -2.11 7.93 -11.33
CA ARG A 25 -1.97 6.52 -10.94
C ARG A 25 -0.57 6.27 -10.39
N LEU A 26 -0.50 5.74 -9.18
CA LEU A 26 0.77 5.34 -8.58
C LEU A 26 1.13 3.92 -9.00
N ALA A 27 2.43 3.65 -9.11
CA ALA A 27 2.94 2.31 -9.38
C ALA A 27 2.80 1.42 -8.12
N PRO A 28 2.01 0.33 -8.19
CA PRO A 28 1.85 -0.58 -7.07
C PRO A 28 3.09 -1.46 -6.87
N SER A 29 3.42 -1.77 -5.62
CA SER A 29 4.21 -2.94 -5.26
C SER A 29 3.30 -3.98 -4.62
N TYR A 30 2.84 -4.94 -5.40
CA TYR A 30 1.99 -6.02 -4.91
C TYR A 30 2.75 -6.96 -3.97
N ARG A 31 2.02 -7.52 -3.02
CA ARG A 31 2.47 -8.64 -2.19
C ARG A 31 1.49 -9.77 -2.35
N THR A 32 2.00 -10.90 -2.81
CA THR A 32 1.20 -12.08 -3.09
C THR A 32 1.13 -12.99 -1.88
N LEU A 33 0.27 -14.01 -1.96
CA LEU A 33 0.27 -15.11 -1.00
C LEU A 33 1.65 -15.75 -0.90
N GLU A 34 2.31 -16.00 -2.04
CA GLU A 34 3.66 -16.57 -2.06
C GLU A 34 4.67 -15.76 -1.25
N ASP A 35 4.63 -14.43 -1.34
CA ASP A 35 5.50 -13.53 -0.59
C ASP A 35 5.27 -13.60 0.93
N LEU A 36 4.04 -13.91 1.36
CA LEU A 36 3.62 -13.84 2.76
C LEU A 36 3.54 -15.19 3.46
N ILE A 37 3.55 -16.32 2.75
CA ILE A 37 3.57 -17.67 3.34
C ILE A 37 4.52 -17.79 4.54
N PRO A 38 5.77 -17.27 4.50
CA PRO A 38 6.71 -17.42 5.63
C PRO A 38 6.29 -16.70 6.92
N VAL A 39 5.37 -15.75 6.84
CA VAL A 39 4.98 -14.86 7.95
C VAL A 39 3.50 -14.98 8.32
N LEU A 40 2.71 -15.76 7.57
CA LEU A 40 1.32 -16.02 7.88
C LEU A 40 1.21 -17.04 9.02
N TYR A 41 0.45 -16.68 10.06
CA TYR A 41 0.31 -17.49 11.26
C TYR A 41 -0.48 -18.79 11.01
N ASN A 42 -1.45 -18.74 10.11
CA ASN A 42 -2.25 -19.86 9.69
C ASN A 42 -2.51 -19.72 8.17
N ILE A 43 -2.26 -20.78 7.42
CA ILE A 43 -2.45 -20.80 5.95
C ILE A 43 -3.57 -21.74 5.54
N ASP A 44 -4.24 -22.40 6.49
CA ASP A 44 -5.20 -23.47 6.21
C ASP A 44 -6.44 -22.94 5.47
N TYR A 45 -6.85 -21.71 5.75
CA TYR A 45 -7.94 -21.03 5.03
C TYR A 45 -7.51 -20.40 3.69
N LEU A 46 -6.21 -20.43 3.36
CA LEU A 46 -5.65 -19.87 2.12
C LEU A 46 -5.20 -20.98 1.15
N GLN A 47 -5.41 -22.26 1.49
CA GLN A 47 -4.94 -23.39 0.67
C GLN A 47 -5.56 -23.39 -0.73
N ASP A 48 -6.79 -22.90 -0.87
CA ASP A 48 -7.51 -22.84 -2.14
C ASP A 48 -7.14 -21.61 -2.98
N LEU A 49 -6.40 -20.64 -2.42
CA LEU A 49 -5.99 -19.45 -3.15
C LEU A 49 -4.74 -19.72 -4.00
N PRO A 50 -4.70 -19.24 -5.25
CA PRO A 50 -3.48 -19.23 -6.04
C PRO A 50 -2.35 -18.52 -5.29
N LYS A 51 -1.13 -19.06 -5.35
CA LYS A 51 0.07 -18.42 -4.78
C LYS A 51 0.32 -17.01 -5.33
N SER A 52 -0.12 -16.75 -6.57
CA SER A 52 -0.04 -15.46 -7.24
C SER A 52 -1.11 -14.45 -6.80
N THR A 53 -2.06 -14.83 -5.95
CA THR A 53 -3.10 -13.93 -5.43
C THR A 53 -2.47 -12.77 -4.70
N ALA A 54 -2.75 -11.54 -5.14
CA ALA A 54 -2.33 -10.34 -4.45
C ALA A 54 -3.16 -10.15 -3.17
N LEU A 55 -2.48 -10.05 -2.02
CA LEU A 55 -3.09 -9.84 -0.72
C LEU A 55 -3.12 -8.36 -0.34
N TYR A 56 -2.16 -7.59 -0.83
CA TYR A 56 -2.17 -6.13 -0.74
C TYR A 56 -1.26 -5.49 -1.78
N SER A 57 -1.46 -4.20 -2.04
CA SER A 57 -0.54 -3.34 -2.78
C SER A 57 0.06 -2.28 -1.86
N MET A 58 1.37 -2.02 -2.01
CA MET A 58 2.07 -0.96 -1.28
C MET A 58 2.48 0.18 -2.21
N TYR A 59 2.26 1.40 -1.76
CA TYR A 59 2.67 2.65 -2.39
C TYR A 59 3.64 3.36 -1.48
N ARG A 60 4.93 3.19 -1.75
CA ARG A 60 5.99 3.66 -0.86
C ARG A 60 6.47 5.06 -1.19
N GLY A 61 6.63 5.89 -0.16
CA GLY A 61 7.26 7.20 -0.29
C GLY A 61 6.51 8.18 -1.18
N PHE A 62 5.19 8.01 -1.32
CA PHE A 62 4.39 9.02 -1.99
C PHE A 62 4.42 10.32 -1.19
N SER A 63 4.69 11.42 -1.88
CA SER A 63 4.58 12.76 -1.34
C SER A 63 4.28 13.73 -2.46
N LEU A 64 3.45 14.73 -2.18
CA LEU A 64 3.34 15.89 -3.07
C LEU A 64 4.71 16.56 -3.19
N GLU A 65 5.01 17.11 -4.37
CA GLU A 65 6.32 17.67 -4.70
C GLU A 65 6.80 18.69 -3.64
N ALA A 66 5.88 19.56 -3.21
CA ALA A 66 6.10 20.57 -2.17
C ALA A 66 6.63 20.00 -0.84
N HIS A 67 6.34 18.73 -0.53
CA HIS A 67 6.64 18.09 0.77
C HIS A 67 7.82 17.12 0.72
N SER A 68 8.23 16.72 -0.50
CA SER A 68 9.28 15.72 -0.71
C SER A 68 10.61 16.09 -0.02
N THR A 69 10.98 17.38 -0.02
CA THR A 69 12.20 17.90 0.60
C THR A 69 12.16 17.79 2.13
N ILE A 70 11.02 18.12 2.76
CA ILE A 70 10.88 18.05 4.22
C ILE A 70 10.94 16.60 4.69
N PHE A 71 10.27 15.69 4.00
CA PHE A 71 10.28 14.26 4.33
C PHE A 71 11.67 13.65 4.19
N LYS A 72 12.40 13.97 3.12
CA LYS A 72 13.80 13.55 2.95
C LYS A 72 14.69 14.07 4.08
N ASN A 73 14.64 15.38 4.38
CA ASN A 73 15.49 16.00 5.40
C ASN A 73 15.23 15.49 6.81
N LYS A 74 13.99 15.05 7.07
CA LYS A 74 13.56 14.55 8.38
C LYS A 74 13.53 13.02 8.45
N ARG A 75 13.90 12.32 7.38
CA ARG A 75 13.87 10.86 7.28
C ARG A 75 12.48 10.28 7.61
N VAL A 76 11.42 10.97 7.18
CA VAL A 76 10.03 10.54 7.33
C VAL A 76 9.53 10.01 5.98
N ARG A 77 8.76 8.92 6.00
CA ARG A 77 8.15 8.33 4.80
C ARG A 77 6.67 8.05 5.05
N PHE A 78 5.82 8.34 4.06
CA PHE A 78 4.42 7.93 4.04
C PHE A 78 4.28 6.78 3.06
N ASP A 79 3.76 5.67 3.56
CA ASP A 79 3.42 4.50 2.77
C ASP A 79 1.91 4.29 2.87
N ILE A 80 1.27 3.99 1.74
CA ILE A 80 -0.14 3.63 1.69
C ILE A 80 -0.20 2.15 1.32
N THR A 81 -0.96 1.37 2.09
CA THR A 81 -1.23 -0.04 1.81
C THR A 81 -2.71 -0.19 1.51
N ILE A 82 -3.04 -0.79 0.38
CA ILE A 82 -4.41 -1.19 0.03
C ILE A 82 -4.50 -2.70 0.18
N MET A 83 -5.32 -3.17 1.10
CA MET A 83 -5.52 -4.60 1.37
C MET A 83 -6.60 -5.16 0.47
N ALA A 84 -6.40 -6.38 0.00
CA ALA A 84 -7.45 -7.14 -0.64
C ALA A 84 -8.53 -7.46 0.40
N ASP A 85 -9.78 -7.55 -0.06
CA ASP A 85 -10.91 -8.02 0.74
C ASP A 85 -10.84 -9.56 0.86
N ILE A 86 -9.80 -10.02 1.54
CA ILE A 86 -9.53 -11.43 1.81
C ILE A 86 -9.36 -11.53 3.33
N GLU A 87 -10.16 -12.39 3.94
CA GLU A 87 -10.05 -12.67 5.37
C GLU A 87 -8.76 -13.48 5.60
N LEU A 88 -7.75 -12.82 6.16
CA LEU A 88 -6.43 -13.40 6.42
C LEU A 88 -6.32 -14.06 7.81
N GLY A 89 -7.46 -14.33 8.47
CA GLY A 89 -7.56 -14.94 9.80
C GLY A 89 -7.39 -13.98 10.96
#